data_AF-A0A7C3GTJ0-F1
#
_entry.id   AF-A0A7C3GTJ0-F1
#
_cell.length_a   1.000
_cell.length_b   1.000
_cell.length_c   1.000
_cell.angle_alpha   90.00
_cell.angle_beta   90.00
_cell.angle_gamma   90.00
#
_symmetry.space_group_name_H-M   'P 1'
#
loop_
_entity.id
_entity.type
_entity.pdbx_description
1 polymer ?
#
loop_
_entity_poly.entity_id
_entity_poly.type
_entity_poly.pdbx_seq_one_letter_code
_entity_poly.pdbx_strand_id
1 'polypeptide(L)'
;MRQWLADRRGELVEAAFVYPLLILLTVGLFNLSMLGFASMMATNAAHYGARMGSVAQRNAAGVAAAAARQRIAVAPVGDYSVSVQASNARGGRVTVNVAYKVPNFFSGLTALFGVHTPPQFTGVSTATFRHEGW
;
A
#
# COMPACT_ATOMS: atom_id res chain seq x y z
N MET A 1 21.90 -47.38 17.72
CA MET A 1 21.92 -46.45 16.56
C MET A 1 20.58 -46.31 15.82
N ARG A 2 19.70 -47.33 15.76
CA ARG A 2 18.39 -47.21 15.04
C ARG A 2 17.34 -46.31 15.69
N GLN A 3 17.38 -46.12 17.02
CA GLN A 3 16.42 -45.27 17.75
C GLN A 3 16.62 -43.77 17.47
N TRP A 4 17.87 -43.31 17.37
CA TRP A 4 18.21 -41.93 16.98
C TRP A 4 17.73 -41.53 15.56
N LEU A 5 17.60 -42.50 14.66
CA LEU A 5 17.05 -42.28 13.31
C LEU A 5 15.52 -42.28 13.29
N ALA A 6 14.87 -42.90 14.28
CA ALA A 6 13.42 -42.93 14.40
C ALA A 6 12.88 -41.63 15.05
N ASP A 7 13.57 -41.10 16.07
CA ASP A 7 13.21 -39.81 16.69
C ASP A 7 13.28 -38.66 15.68
N ARG A 8 14.33 -38.63 14.84
CA ARG A 8 14.46 -37.64 13.76
C ARG A 8 13.35 -37.74 12.71
N ARG A 9 12.77 -38.92 12.47
CA ARG A 9 11.66 -39.06 11.52
C ARG A 9 10.37 -38.44 12.04
N GLY A 10 10.11 -38.55 13.35
CA GLY A 10 8.98 -37.87 13.99
C GLY A 10 9.09 -36.35 13.91
N GLU A 11 10.26 -35.80 14.28
CA GLU A 11 10.55 -34.37 14.17
C GLU A 11 10.44 -33.85 12.73
N LEU A 12 10.92 -34.60 11.73
CA LEU A 12 10.81 -34.22 10.32
C LEU A 12 9.37 -34.21 9.81
N VAL A 13 8.50 -35.08 10.31
CA VAL A 13 7.07 -35.11 9.94
C VAL A 13 6.34 -33.92 10.55
N GLU A 14 6.59 -33.59 11.82
CA GLU A 14 6.00 -32.41 12.46
C GLU A 14 6.45 -31.11 11.79
N ALA A 15 7.75 -30.99 11.53
CA ALA A 15 8.37 -29.91 10.75
C ALA A 15 7.71 -29.73 9.38
N ALA A 16 7.38 -30.82 8.69
CA ALA A 16 6.78 -30.76 7.35
C ALA A 16 5.40 -30.09 7.33
N PHE A 17 4.67 -30.10 8.44
CA PHE A 17 3.38 -29.40 8.55
C PHE A 17 3.51 -28.01 9.17
N VAL A 18 4.38 -27.84 10.18
CA VAL A 18 4.51 -26.58 10.91
C VAL A 18 5.26 -25.53 10.10
N TYR A 19 6.34 -25.89 9.39
CA TYR A 19 7.13 -24.91 8.65
C TYR A 19 6.37 -24.21 7.51
N PRO A 20 5.61 -24.90 6.65
CA PRO A 20 4.80 -24.22 5.64
C PRO A 20 3.80 -23.23 6.23
N LEU A 21 3.19 -23.57 7.37
CA LEU A 21 2.28 -22.67 8.08
C LEU A 21 2.99 -21.42 8.58
N LEU A 22 4.17 -21.56 9.18
CA LEU A 22 4.97 -20.43 9.64
C LEU A 22 5.43 -19.54 8.49
N ILE A 23 5.81 -20.12 7.35
CA ILE A 23 6.16 -19.37 6.14
C ILE A 23 4.95 -18.59 5.62
N LEU A 24 3.77 -19.21 5.57
CA LEU A 24 2.53 -18.53 5.19
C LEU A 24 2.22 -17.35 6.11
N LEU A 25 2.33 -17.53 7.42
CA LEU A 25 2.09 -16.47 8.40
C LEU A 25 3.09 -15.33 8.26
N THR A 26 4.38 -15.64 8.14
CA THR A 26 5.44 -14.62 8.01
C THR A 26 5.30 -13.83 6.72
N VAL A 27 5.06 -14.49 5.59
CA VAL A 27 4.81 -13.80 4.30
C VAL A 27 3.52 -13.00 4.35
N GLY A 28 2.45 -13.53 4.96
CA GLY A 28 1.19 -12.82 5.13
C GLY A 28 1.36 -11.53 5.95
N LEU A 29 2.09 -11.59 7.07
CA LEU A 29 2.41 -10.42 7.88
C LEU A 29 3.28 -9.40 7.14
N PHE A 30 4.27 -9.86 6.38
CA PHE A 30 5.09 -8.98 5.55
C PHE A 30 4.24 -8.25 4.49
N ASN A 31 3.36 -8.99 3.81
CA ASN A 31 2.45 -8.42 2.82
C ASN A 31 1.49 -7.40 3.42
N LEU A 32 0.95 -7.69 4.61
CA LEU A 32 0.07 -6.77 5.34
C LEU A 32 0.82 -5.50 5.76
N SER A 33 2.08 -5.64 6.19
CA SER A 33 2.94 -4.51 6.57
C SER A 33 3.22 -3.61 5.36
N MET A 34 3.54 -4.18 4.20
CA MET A 34 3.71 -3.44 2.95
C MET A 34 2.44 -2.70 2.54
N LEU A 35 1.28 -3.35 2.64
CA LEU A 35 -0.01 -2.74 2.35
C LEU A 35 -0.32 -1.57 3.30
N GLY A 36 -0.10 -1.77 4.59
CA GLY A 36 -0.27 -0.73 5.61
C GLY A 36 0.64 0.45 5.34
N PHE A 37 1.91 0.21 5.05
CA PHE A 37 2.86 1.27 4.71
C PHE A 37 2.42 2.05 3.46
N ALA A 38 2.01 1.37 2.40
CA ALA A 38 1.58 2.01 1.16
C ALA A 38 0.33 2.88 1.36
N SER A 39 -0.64 2.38 2.14
CA SER A 39 -1.84 3.15 2.48
C SER A 39 -1.51 4.40 3.29
N MET A 40 -0.56 4.34 4.22
CA MET A 40 -0.12 5.49 5.01
C MET A 40 0.60 6.53 4.14
N MET A 41 1.49 6.09 3.24
CA MET A 41 2.16 6.99 2.30
C MET A 41 1.18 7.67 1.35
N ALA A 42 0.23 6.93 0.78
CA ALA A 42 -0.81 7.47 -0.08
C ALA A 42 -1.68 8.51 0.65
N THR A 43 -2.05 8.22 1.90
CA THR A 43 -2.84 9.12 2.75
C THR A 43 -2.08 10.41 3.05
N ASN A 44 -0.82 10.30 3.49
CA ASN A 44 0.03 11.46 3.74
C ASN A 44 0.23 12.33 2.50
N ALA A 45 0.44 11.70 1.34
CA ALA A 45 0.58 12.40 0.07
C ALA A 45 -0.71 13.10 -0.38
N ALA A 46 -1.86 12.44 -0.23
CA ALA A 46 -3.17 13.03 -0.53
C ALA A 46 -3.42 14.28 0.33
N HIS A 47 -3.24 14.18 1.65
CA HIS A 47 -3.41 15.30 2.57
C HIS A 47 -2.42 16.44 2.28
N TYR A 48 -1.15 16.11 2.05
CA TYR A 48 -0.14 17.12 1.75
C TYR A 48 -0.43 17.83 0.43
N GLY A 49 -0.74 17.08 -0.64
CA GLY A 49 -1.13 17.66 -1.93
C GLY A 49 -2.36 18.56 -1.82
N ALA A 50 -3.39 18.11 -1.11
CA ALA A 50 -4.62 18.89 -0.97
C ALA A 50 -4.40 20.19 -0.18
N ARG A 51 -3.55 20.17 0.87
CA ARG A 51 -3.15 21.37 1.62
C ARG A 51 -2.33 22.35 0.77
N MET A 52 -1.42 21.85 -0.07
CA MET A 52 -0.61 22.71 -0.93
C MET A 52 -1.45 23.30 -2.07
N GLY A 53 -2.40 22.54 -2.61
CA GLY A 53 -3.32 23.04 -3.64
C GLY A 53 -4.38 24.01 -3.13
N SER A 54 -4.83 23.87 -1.87
CA SER A 54 -5.81 24.80 -1.31
C SER A 54 -5.30 26.23 -1.22
N VAL A 55 -4.01 26.41 -0.97
CA VAL A 55 -3.38 27.74 -0.80
C VAL A 55 -2.78 28.30 -2.10
N ALA A 56 -2.75 27.50 -3.17
CA ALA A 56 -2.12 27.88 -4.42
C ALA A 56 -2.95 28.93 -5.18
N GLN A 57 -2.40 30.12 -5.41
CA GLN A 57 -3.11 31.20 -6.13
C GLN A 57 -3.34 30.93 -7.62
N ARG A 58 -2.49 30.11 -8.23
CA ARG A 58 -2.57 29.72 -9.65
C ARG A 58 -2.35 28.23 -9.79
N ASN A 59 -3.10 27.61 -10.70
CA ASN A 59 -2.97 26.18 -11.03
C ASN A 59 -2.99 25.27 -9.79
N ALA A 60 -4.02 25.39 -8.95
CA ALA A 60 -4.18 24.60 -7.72
C ALA A 60 -4.08 23.08 -7.96
N ALA A 61 -4.63 22.61 -9.08
CA ALA A 61 -4.53 21.22 -9.50
C ALA A 61 -3.07 20.78 -9.72
N GLY A 62 -2.29 21.58 -10.45
CA GLY A 62 -0.88 21.30 -10.73
C GLY A 62 -0.02 21.30 -9.47
N VAL A 63 -0.22 22.28 -8.59
CA VAL A 63 0.52 22.40 -7.32
C VAL A 63 0.21 21.21 -6.40
N ALA A 64 -1.07 20.87 -6.24
CA ALA A 64 -1.47 19.69 -5.46
C ALA A 64 -0.88 18.40 -6.00
N ALA A 65 -0.92 18.22 -7.33
CA ALA A 65 -0.41 17.02 -7.97
C ALA A 65 1.12 16.91 -7.83
N ALA A 66 1.85 18.00 -8.02
CA ALA A 66 3.30 18.05 -7.85
C ALA A 66 3.71 17.75 -6.40
N ALA A 67 3.04 18.39 -5.42
CA ALA A 67 3.31 18.18 -4.00
C ALA A 67 3.01 16.74 -3.56
N ALA A 68 1.88 16.17 -4.01
CA ALA A 68 1.57 14.76 -3.75
C ALA A 68 2.60 13.82 -4.39
N ARG A 69 2.99 14.06 -5.64
CA ARG A 69 4.03 13.27 -6.34
C ARG A 69 5.37 13.31 -5.64
N GLN A 70 5.79 14.49 -5.16
CA GLN A 70 7.03 14.64 -4.42
C GLN A 70 7.03 13.80 -3.12
N ARG A 71 5.89 13.68 -2.45
CA ARG A 71 5.76 12.86 -1.23
C ARG A 71 5.80 11.36 -1.49
N ILE A 72 5.21 10.88 -2.58
CA ILE A 72 5.26 9.45 -2.95
C ILE A 72 6.57 9.07 -3.66
N ALA A 73 7.32 10.02 -4.23
CA ALA A 73 8.57 9.73 -4.93
C ALA A 73 9.65 9.09 -4.04
N VAL A 74 9.55 9.27 -2.72
CA VAL A 74 10.45 8.67 -1.73
C VAL A 74 9.88 7.39 -1.11
N ALA A 75 8.69 6.94 -1.52
CA ALA A 75 8.07 5.74 -0.96
C ALA A 75 8.75 4.48 -1.54
N PRO A 76 9.33 3.61 -0.70
CA PRO A 76 10.06 2.42 -1.17
C PRO A 76 9.15 1.24 -1.59
N VAL A 77 7.85 1.31 -1.33
CA VAL A 77 6.93 0.18 -1.48
C VAL A 77 5.71 0.56 -2.30
N GLY A 78 5.44 -0.20 -3.35
CA GLY A 78 4.23 -0.10 -4.18
C GLY A 78 4.33 0.93 -5.30
N ASP A 79 3.40 0.82 -6.25
CA ASP A 79 3.21 1.78 -7.33
C ASP A 79 2.11 2.76 -6.96
N TYR A 80 2.31 4.05 -7.27
CA TYR A 80 1.37 5.11 -6.91
C TYR A 80 0.96 5.91 -8.13
N SER A 81 -0.31 6.31 -8.19
CA SER A 81 -0.82 7.25 -9.18
C SER A 81 -1.64 8.35 -8.51
N VAL A 82 -1.32 9.60 -8.84
CA VAL A 82 -1.99 10.78 -8.28
C VAL A 82 -2.98 11.33 -9.31
N SER A 83 -4.23 11.51 -8.88
CA SER A 83 -5.25 12.27 -9.60
C SER A 83 -5.72 13.43 -8.73
N VAL A 84 -5.96 14.59 -9.34
CA VAL A 84 -6.40 15.79 -8.62
C VAL A 84 -7.60 16.37 -9.34
N GLN A 85 -8.63 16.69 -8.56
CA GLN A 85 -9.76 17.50 -8.99
C GLN A 85 -9.75 18.79 -8.18
N ALA A 86 -9.49 19.93 -8.83
CA ALA A 86 -9.50 21.23 -8.19
C ALA A 86 -10.41 22.19 -8.95
N SER A 87 -11.23 22.93 -8.22
CA SER A 87 -11.92 24.11 -8.75
C SER A 87 -11.07 25.35 -8.52
N ASN A 88 -10.89 26.17 -9.57
CA ASN A 88 -10.16 27.44 -9.49
C ASN A 88 -11.03 28.59 -8.95
N ALA A 89 -12.30 28.33 -8.60
CA ALA A 89 -13.17 29.34 -8.02
C ALA A 89 -12.88 29.55 -6.53
N ARG A 90 -13.07 30.77 -6.03
CA ARG A 90 -13.01 31.08 -4.58
C ARG A 90 -14.00 30.20 -3.82
N GLY A 91 -13.55 29.54 -2.75
CA GLY A 91 -14.35 28.58 -2.00
C GLY A 91 -14.56 27.23 -2.71
N GLY A 92 -13.90 27.01 -3.86
CA GLY A 92 -13.84 25.73 -4.54
C GLY A 92 -13.21 24.63 -3.68
N ARG A 93 -13.24 23.39 -4.14
CA ARG A 93 -12.61 22.26 -3.44
C ARG A 93 -11.42 21.74 -4.22
N VAL A 94 -10.38 21.36 -3.51
CA VAL A 94 -9.22 20.63 -4.03
C VAL A 94 -9.28 19.23 -3.44
N THR A 95 -9.61 18.26 -4.28
CA THR A 95 -9.62 16.84 -3.98
C THR A 95 -8.41 16.17 -4.61
N VAL A 96 -7.63 15.47 -3.80
CA VAL A 96 -6.48 14.68 -4.25
C VAL A 96 -6.77 13.22 -3.96
N ASN A 97 -6.73 12.37 -4.98
CA ASN A 97 -6.77 10.92 -4.82
C ASN A 97 -5.41 10.33 -5.20
N VAL A 98 -4.87 9.55 -4.27
CA VAL A 98 -3.64 8.78 -4.47
C VAL A 98 -4.01 7.31 -4.47
N ALA A 99 -4.02 6.70 -5.65
CA ALA A 99 -4.19 5.27 -5.78
C ALA A 99 -2.84 4.58 -5.62
N TYR A 100 -2.84 3.42 -4.98
CA TYR A 100 -1.64 2.61 -4.77
C TYR A 100 -1.89 1.14 -5.13
N LYS A 101 -0.83 0.47 -5.58
CA LYS A 101 -0.80 -0.97 -5.88
C LYS A 101 0.39 -1.60 -5.16
N VAL A 102 0.15 -2.71 -4.46
CA VAL A 102 1.19 -3.43 -3.72
C VAL A 102 1.19 -4.89 -4.18
N PRO A 103 2.36 -5.47 -4.50
CA PRO A 103 2.45 -6.86 -4.92
C PRO A 103 1.97 -7.80 -3.82
N ASN A 104 1.25 -8.87 -4.20
CA ASN A 104 0.77 -9.89 -3.28
C ASN A 104 1.63 -11.16 -3.35
N PHE A 105 2.68 -11.25 -2.51
CA PHE A 105 3.52 -12.44 -2.42
C PHE A 105 2.79 -13.63 -1.78
N PHE A 106 1.67 -13.39 -1.09
CA PHE A 106 0.81 -14.44 -0.56
C PHE A 106 0.13 -15.24 -1.69
N SER A 107 -0.12 -14.64 -2.85
CA SER A 107 -0.88 -15.25 -3.96
C SER A 107 -0.25 -16.54 -4.49
N GLY A 108 1.06 -16.56 -4.69
CA GLY A 108 1.77 -17.76 -5.16
C GLY A 108 1.80 -18.89 -4.13
N LEU A 109 1.91 -18.54 -2.84
CA LEU A 109 1.97 -19.52 -1.76
C LEU A 109 0.61 -20.12 -1.43
N THR A 110 -0.46 -19.32 -1.43
CA THR A 110 -1.81 -19.83 -1.18
C THR A 110 -2.32 -20.72 -2.31
N ALA A 111 -1.85 -20.51 -3.53
CA ALA A 111 -2.20 -21.35 -4.67
C ALA A 111 -1.78 -22.81 -4.46
N LEU A 112 -0.71 -23.08 -3.71
CA LEU A 112 -0.28 -24.46 -3.34
C LEU A 112 -1.31 -25.18 -2.45
N PHE A 113 -2.19 -24.42 -1.79
CA PHE A 113 -3.26 -24.93 -0.92
C PHE A 113 -4.65 -24.76 -1.55
N GLY A 114 -4.72 -24.51 -2.87
CA GLY A 114 -5.99 -24.33 -3.60
C GLY A 114 -6.70 -23.00 -3.32
N VAL A 115 -6.03 -22.04 -2.68
CA VAL A 115 -6.59 -20.73 -2.35
C VAL A 115 -6.06 -19.67 -3.31
N HIS A 116 -6.96 -19.03 -4.06
CA HIS A 116 -6.61 -17.98 -5.01
C HIS A 116 -6.83 -16.60 -4.40
N THR A 117 -5.78 -15.77 -4.40
CA THR A 117 -5.85 -14.36 -3.98
C THR A 117 -5.36 -13.47 -5.13
N PRO A 118 -5.82 -12.21 -5.22
CA PRO A 118 -5.42 -11.32 -6.30
C PRO A 118 -3.89 -11.12 -6.33
N PRO A 119 -3.27 -10.94 -7.50
CA PRO A 119 -1.80 -10.81 -7.62
C PRO A 119 -1.26 -9.51 -7.03
N GLN A 120 -2.13 -8.52 -6.81
CA GLN A 120 -1.80 -7.23 -6.22
C GLN A 120 -2.97 -6.74 -5.37
N PHE A 121 -2.65 -6.07 -4.28
CA PHE A 121 -3.60 -5.30 -3.50
C PHE A 121 -3.64 -3.88 -4.02
N THR A 122 -4.84 -3.32 -4.14
CA THR A 122 -5.04 -1.97 -4.62
C THR A 122 -5.88 -1.17 -3.64
N GLY A 123 -5.59 0.11 -3.49
CA GLY A 123 -6.39 1.02 -2.68
C GLY A 123 -6.29 2.45 -3.18
N VAL A 124 -7.16 3.31 -2.65
CA VAL A 124 -7.18 4.74 -2.96
C VAL A 124 -7.34 5.52 -1.67
N SER A 125 -6.46 6.50 -1.45
CA SER A 125 -6.58 7.48 -0.38
C SER A 125 -7.01 8.81 -0.96
N THR A 126 -8.07 9.39 -0.41
CA THR A 126 -8.62 10.67 -0.87
C THR A 126 -8.55 11.71 0.25
N ALA A 127 -8.07 12.90 -0.08
CA ALA A 127 -8.13 14.06 0.81
C ALA A 127 -8.78 15.23 0.08
N THR A 128 -9.60 16.00 0.78
CA THR A 128 -10.28 17.17 0.21
C THR A 128 -10.12 18.38 1.10
N PHE A 129 -9.68 19.50 0.53
CA PHE A 129 -9.56 20.79 1.21
C PHE A 129 -10.36 21.86 0.47
N ARG A 130 -10.77 22.90 1.18
CA ARG A 130 -11.35 24.09 0.55
C ARG A 130 -10.25 24.97 0.00
N HIS A 131 -10.51 25.61 -1.13
CA HIS A 131 -9.59 26.50 -1.81
C HIS A 131 -9.66 27.89 -1.15
N GLU A 132 -8.53 28.32 -0.61
CA GLU A 132 -8.36 29.53 0.20
C GLU A 132 -7.44 30.56 -0.49
N GLY A 133 -6.89 30.25 -1.67
CA GLY A 133 -6.15 31.23 -2.47
C GLY A 133 -7.01 32.44 -2.83
N TRP A 134 -6.62 33.62 -2.35
CA TRP A 134 -7.30 34.90 -2.61
C TRP A 134 -6.88 35.55 -3.94
#